data_AF-A0A0E0DQH9-F1
#
_entry.id   AF-A0A0E0DQH9-F1
#
_cell.length_a   1.000
_cell.length_b   1.000
_cell.length_c   1.000
_cell.angle_alpha   90.00
_cell.angle_beta   90.00
_cell.angle_gamma   90.00
#
_symmetry.space_group_name_H-M   'P 1'
#
loop_
_entity.id
_entity.type
_entity.pdbx_description
1 polymer ?
#
loop_
_entity_poly.entity_id
_entity_poly.type
_entity_poly.pdbx_seq_one_letter_code
_entity_poly.pdbx_strand_id
1 'polypeptide(L)'
;MASELTYRGGGGATLADEAEAAAAGDYSPKPSKPLAWLPRAARYAAGEHRPLFALAGMLVAAAIFSLATPSSSSTPAAAAGSTAANPLARFTVEPAVSRQQQQLPARQFVGGKVPLGLKRKGLRVLVTGGAGFVGSHLVDRLVERGDSVIVVDNLFTGRKENVVHHFGNPNFEMIRHDVVEPILLEVDQIYHLACPASPVHYKYNPTNVVGTLNMLGLAKRINARFLLTSTSEVYGDPLQHPQVETYWGNVRIARIFNTYGPRMCIDDGRVVSNFVAQALRKEPLTVYGDGKQTRSFQYVSDLVEGLMRLMEGEHVGPFNLGNPGEFTMLELAKVVQDTIDPNAKIEFRPNTQDDPHKRKPDIGRAKELLGWEPKIPLHKGLPLMVTDFRKRIFGDQDSTATTTGGQQGLLALGRQLVHVQTETNRNRVRSCYDEGKRTAETLTMDYHRGANLEVRIARIFNTYGPRMCIDDGRVVSNFVAQALRKEPLTVYGDGKQTRSFQYVSDLVEGLMRLMEGEHVGPFNLGNPGEFTMLELAKVVQDTIDPNAKIEFRPNTQDDPHKRKPDIGRAKELLGWEPKIPLHKGLPLMVTDFRKRIFGDQDSTATTTGGQQG
;
A
#
# COMPACT_ATOMS: atom_id res chain seq x y z
N MET A 1 -6.91 39.36 19.07
CA MET A 1 -6.55 40.25 17.95
C MET A 1 -6.79 39.49 16.67
N ALA A 2 -7.94 39.77 16.07
CA ALA A 2 -8.33 39.26 14.77
C ALA A 2 -7.66 40.12 13.68
N SER A 3 -7.24 39.50 12.58
CA SER A 3 -7.20 40.18 11.28
C SER A 3 -7.72 39.23 10.21
N GLU A 4 -8.89 39.57 9.70
CA GLU A 4 -9.51 39.09 8.46
C GLU A 4 -8.74 39.55 7.21
N LEU A 5 -9.21 39.00 6.07
CA LEU A 5 -9.10 39.43 4.67
C LEU A 5 -7.89 38.88 3.89
N THR A 6 -8.06 38.15 2.78
CA THR A 6 -8.97 38.46 1.66
C THR A 6 -9.31 37.21 0.84
N TYR A 7 -10.60 36.91 0.72
CA TYR A 7 -11.18 36.08 -0.33
C TYR A 7 -11.27 36.92 -1.61
N ARG A 8 -10.62 36.49 -2.70
CA ARG A 8 -10.84 37.04 -4.05
C ARG A 8 -11.65 36.03 -4.85
N GLY A 9 -12.91 36.35 -5.07
CA GLY A 9 -13.74 35.65 -6.05
C GLY A 9 -13.27 35.92 -7.48
N GLY A 10 -13.15 34.86 -8.27
CA GLY A 10 -13.58 34.84 -9.68
C GLY A 10 -14.75 33.86 -9.70
N GLY A 11 -15.98 34.28 -10.00
CA GLY A 11 -16.40 34.70 -11.33
C GLY A 11 -17.26 33.54 -11.86
N GLY A 12 -18.58 33.66 -11.71
CA GLY A 12 -19.51 32.58 -12.03
C GLY A 12 -19.45 32.20 -13.49
N ALA A 13 -19.10 30.94 -13.77
CA ALA A 13 -19.37 30.30 -15.04
C ALA A 13 -20.76 29.68 -14.95
N THR A 14 -21.67 30.12 -15.82
CA THR A 14 -22.98 29.50 -15.98
C THR A 14 -22.84 28.15 -16.67
N LEU A 15 -23.76 27.23 -16.39
CA LEU A 15 -23.90 25.89 -17.02
C LEU A 15 -23.98 25.87 -18.56
N ALA A 16 -23.95 27.04 -19.21
CA ALA A 16 -23.83 27.19 -20.66
C ALA A 16 -22.37 27.13 -21.17
N ASP A 17 -21.38 27.54 -20.37
CA ASP A 17 -19.98 27.60 -20.81
C ASP A 17 -19.32 26.21 -20.82
N GLU A 18 -19.79 25.28 -20.00
CA GLU A 18 -19.36 23.87 -20.04
C GLU A 18 -19.97 23.09 -21.22
N ALA A 19 -21.07 23.58 -21.79
CA ALA A 19 -21.74 22.94 -22.93
C ALA A 19 -21.07 23.26 -24.28
N GLU A 20 -20.36 24.39 -24.38
CA GLU A 20 -19.67 24.79 -25.62
C GLU A 20 -18.29 24.11 -25.78
N ALA A 21 -17.63 23.75 -24.67
CA ALA A 21 -16.38 22.98 -24.70
C ALA A 21 -16.57 21.50 -25.10
N ALA A 22 -17.79 20.96 -24.99
CA ALA A 22 -18.12 19.59 -25.38
C ALA A 22 -18.50 19.44 -26.87
N ALA A 23 -18.71 20.55 -27.60
CA ALA A 23 -19.16 20.55 -28.98
C ALA A 23 -18.04 20.72 -30.03
N ALA A 24 -16.80 21.01 -29.61
CA ALA A 24 -15.65 21.08 -30.50
C ALA A 24 -14.94 19.73 -30.60
N GLY A 25 -15.54 18.81 -31.36
CA GLY A 25 -14.89 17.57 -31.78
C GLY A 25 -13.80 17.85 -32.80
N ASP A 26 -12.55 17.97 -32.35
CA ASP A 26 -11.41 17.75 -33.22
C ASP A 26 -10.30 17.00 -32.46
N TYR A 27 -10.21 15.71 -32.74
CA TYR A 27 -9.10 14.88 -32.29
C TYR A 27 -7.86 15.28 -33.10
N SER A 28 -7.00 16.13 -32.53
CA SER A 28 -5.69 16.39 -33.11
C SER A 28 -4.84 15.10 -33.05
N PRO A 29 -4.40 14.54 -34.19
CA PRO A 29 -3.44 13.45 -34.17
C PRO A 29 -2.15 13.92 -33.49
N LYS A 30 -1.53 13.05 -32.68
CA LYS A 30 -0.20 13.32 -32.10
C LYS A 30 0.71 13.84 -33.22
N PRO A 31 1.33 15.04 -33.09
CA PRO A 31 2.20 15.54 -34.14
C PRO A 31 3.35 14.55 -34.34
N SER A 32 3.64 14.23 -35.60
CA SER A 32 4.82 13.45 -35.97
C SER A 32 6.03 14.14 -35.36
N LYS A 33 6.74 13.47 -34.46
CA LYS A 33 7.90 14.02 -33.74
C LYS A 33 9.05 14.26 -34.73
N PRO A 34 9.37 15.50 -35.14
CA PRO A 34 10.40 15.73 -36.16
C PRO A 34 11.84 15.50 -35.66
N LEU A 35 12.02 15.05 -34.41
CA LEU A 35 13.31 15.07 -33.70
C LEU A 35 13.45 13.91 -32.68
N ALA A 36 12.90 12.73 -32.98
CA ALA A 36 12.90 11.58 -32.06
C ALA A 36 14.30 11.07 -31.68
N TRP A 37 15.33 11.41 -32.47
CA TRP A 37 16.73 11.03 -32.26
C TRP A 37 17.45 11.86 -31.18
N LEU A 38 16.85 12.96 -30.68
CA LEU A 38 17.47 13.81 -29.65
C LEU A 38 17.16 13.36 -28.20
N PRO A 39 18.10 13.54 -27.26
CA PRO A 39 17.87 13.34 -25.82
C PRO A 39 16.67 14.15 -25.31
N ARG A 40 15.97 13.65 -24.28
CA ARG A 40 14.74 14.28 -23.73
C ARG A 40 14.94 15.75 -23.34
N ALA A 41 16.10 16.11 -22.80
CA ALA A 41 16.44 17.49 -22.42
C ALA A 41 16.50 18.44 -23.63
N ALA A 42 17.11 18.00 -24.74
CA ALA A 42 17.22 18.79 -25.97
C ALA A 42 15.85 18.99 -26.64
N ARG A 43 14.99 17.96 -26.62
CA ARG A 43 13.59 18.07 -27.08
C ARG A 43 12.75 19.02 -26.23
N TYR A 44 13.01 19.08 -24.93
CA TYR A 44 12.31 19.99 -24.03
C TYR A 44 12.67 21.46 -24.31
N ALA A 45 13.95 21.73 -24.61
CA ALA A 45 14.44 23.06 -24.94
C ALA A 45 13.99 23.57 -26.32
N ALA A 46 13.80 22.68 -27.29
CA ALA A 46 13.44 23.01 -28.67
C ALA A 46 11.92 23.13 -28.96
N GLY A 47 11.07 23.12 -27.93
CA GLY A 47 9.62 23.29 -28.10
C GLY A 47 9.23 24.71 -28.50
N GLU A 48 8.13 24.86 -29.23
CA GLU A 48 7.63 26.15 -29.72
C GLU A 48 7.56 27.20 -28.59
N HIS A 49 8.06 28.40 -28.90
CA HIS A 49 8.17 29.59 -28.03
C HIS A 49 9.14 29.52 -26.84
N ARG A 50 9.71 28.37 -26.47
CA ARG A 50 10.64 28.23 -25.33
C ARG A 50 12.03 28.85 -25.50
N PRO A 51 12.70 28.77 -26.66
CA PRO A 51 13.99 29.46 -26.84
C PRO A 51 13.83 30.99 -26.74
N LEU A 52 12.67 31.52 -27.12
CA LEU A 52 12.29 32.92 -26.94
C LEU A 52 12.20 33.31 -25.46
N PHE A 53 11.56 32.50 -24.62
CA PHE A 53 11.50 32.74 -23.17
C PHE A 53 12.87 32.61 -22.49
N ALA A 54 13.72 31.68 -22.94
CA ALA A 54 15.08 31.56 -22.44
C ALA A 54 15.96 32.78 -22.80
N LEU A 55 15.85 33.26 -24.03
CA LEU A 55 16.53 34.48 -24.49
C LEU A 55 16.00 35.73 -23.77
N ALA A 56 14.68 35.83 -23.57
CA ALA A 56 14.08 36.91 -22.79
C ALA A 56 14.58 36.89 -21.34
N GLY A 57 14.66 35.72 -20.70
CA GLY A 57 15.21 35.56 -19.35
C GLY A 57 16.68 35.96 -19.25
N MET A 58 17.50 35.58 -20.24
CA MET A 58 18.90 36.01 -20.32
C MET A 58 19.05 37.52 -20.51
N LEU A 59 18.20 38.14 -21.34
CA LEU A 59 18.18 39.60 -21.53
C LEU A 59 17.78 40.34 -20.25
N VAL A 60 16.79 39.84 -19.51
CA VAL A 60 16.39 40.40 -18.21
C VAL A 60 17.51 40.27 -17.19
N ALA A 61 18.17 39.12 -17.09
CA ALA A 61 19.30 38.92 -16.19
C ALA A 61 20.49 39.83 -16.55
N ALA A 62 20.81 39.96 -17.84
CA ALA A 62 21.87 40.86 -18.31
C ALA A 62 21.54 42.33 -18.02
N ALA A 63 20.28 42.75 -18.15
CA ALA A 63 19.84 44.10 -17.80
C ALA A 63 19.98 44.37 -16.29
N ILE A 64 19.62 43.41 -15.43
CA ILE A 64 19.77 43.52 -13.97
C ILE A 64 21.25 43.67 -13.57
N PHE A 65 22.13 42.85 -14.14
CA PHE A 65 23.56 42.92 -13.85
C PHE A 65 24.26 44.14 -14.47
N SER A 66 23.71 44.71 -15.55
CA SER A 66 24.24 45.93 -16.17
C SER A 66 23.78 47.22 -15.48
N LEU A 67 22.62 47.18 -14.80
CA LEU A 67 22.08 48.30 -14.02
C LEU A 67 22.58 48.31 -12.56
N ALA A 68 23.15 47.20 -12.07
CA ALA A 68 23.79 47.13 -10.77
C ALA A 68 25.22 47.68 -10.85
N THR A 69 25.39 49.00 -10.67
CA THR A 69 26.73 49.60 -10.52
C THR A 69 27.39 49.15 -9.21
N PRO A 70 28.67 48.74 -9.23
CA PRO A 70 29.39 48.36 -8.02
C PRO A 70 29.76 49.61 -7.21
N SER A 71 29.35 49.66 -5.94
CA SER A 71 29.84 50.66 -4.99
C SER A 71 31.29 50.35 -4.61
N SER A 72 32.22 51.20 -5.06
CA SER A 72 33.64 51.18 -4.69
C SER A 72 33.96 52.15 -3.55
N SER A 73 34.60 51.67 -2.48
CA SER A 73 35.64 52.37 -1.68
C SER A 73 36.12 51.36 -0.61
N SER A 74 37.39 51.20 -0.23
CA SER A 74 38.62 51.97 -0.44
C SER A 74 39.87 51.07 -0.20
N THR A 75 40.99 51.48 -0.77
CA THR A 75 42.34 50.85 -0.82
C THR A 75 43.17 50.99 0.48
N PRO A 76 44.32 50.28 0.61
CA PRO A 76 45.03 50.03 1.87
C PRO A 76 46.21 51.00 2.14
N ALA A 77 46.54 51.24 3.41
CA ALA A 77 47.82 51.82 3.82
C ALA A 77 48.30 51.22 5.16
N ALA A 78 49.59 50.88 5.20
CA ALA A 78 50.31 50.30 6.32
C ALA A 78 50.78 51.37 7.32
N ALA A 79 50.81 51.07 8.62
CA ALA A 79 51.84 51.52 9.57
C ALA A 79 51.67 50.92 10.98
N ALA A 80 52.79 50.39 11.48
CA ALA A 80 53.33 50.49 12.85
C ALA A 80 52.59 49.86 14.05
N GLY A 81 53.36 49.08 14.82
CA GLY A 81 52.95 48.33 16.00
C GLY A 81 52.68 49.15 17.25
N SER A 82 51.96 48.54 18.20
CA SER A 82 52.36 48.47 19.61
C SER A 82 51.55 47.41 20.36
N THR A 83 52.27 46.64 21.15
CA THR A 83 51.91 45.68 22.21
C THR A 83 50.69 46.00 23.08
N ALA A 84 49.83 44.99 23.36
CA ALA A 84 49.43 44.55 24.72
C ALA A 84 48.45 43.34 24.72
N ALA A 85 48.93 42.24 25.33
CA ALA A 85 48.27 41.16 26.10
C ALA A 85 46.87 40.58 25.77
N ASN A 86 46.85 39.28 25.39
CA ASN A 86 46.20 38.08 26.00
C ASN A 86 44.83 38.19 26.73
N PRO A 87 43.97 37.12 26.81
CA PRO A 87 44.27 35.71 26.54
C PRO A 87 43.19 34.85 25.85
N LEU A 88 43.57 33.59 25.58
CA LEU A 88 42.79 32.41 25.14
C LEU A 88 42.84 32.07 23.64
N ALA A 89 44.07 31.82 23.19
CA ALA A 89 44.36 30.82 22.15
C ALA A 89 45.31 29.76 22.73
N ARG A 90 45.24 28.55 22.14
CA ARG A 90 45.98 27.29 22.39
C ARG A 90 45.20 26.34 23.32
N PHE A 91 44.92 25.10 22.92
CA PHE A 91 45.93 24.11 22.53
C PHE A 91 45.57 23.22 21.33
N THR A 92 46.61 22.94 20.55
CA THR A 92 46.81 21.90 19.53
C THR A 92 47.12 20.54 20.16
N VAL A 93 46.71 19.44 19.51
CA VAL A 93 47.02 18.06 19.93
C VAL A 93 48.04 17.43 18.97
N GLU A 94 49.19 17.02 19.51
CA GLU A 94 50.19 16.16 18.85
C GLU A 94 49.85 14.67 19.03
N PRO A 95 50.29 13.77 18.12
CA PRO A 95 50.12 12.33 18.25
C PRO A 95 51.39 11.63 18.73
N ALA A 96 51.29 10.73 19.72
CA ALA A 96 52.09 9.51 19.83
C ALA A 96 51.59 8.64 21.00
N VAL A 97 51.43 7.33 20.79
CA VAL A 97 52.32 6.27 21.33
C VAL A 97 51.70 4.90 20.97
N SER A 98 52.48 4.12 20.23
CA SER A 98 52.25 2.70 19.95
C SER A 98 52.66 1.83 21.14
N ARG A 99 51.88 0.81 21.49
CA ARG A 99 52.38 -0.35 22.25
C ARG A 99 51.67 -1.66 21.83
N GLN A 100 52.45 -2.45 21.09
CA GLN A 100 52.53 -3.92 21.01
C GLN A 100 51.27 -4.77 21.26
N GLN A 101 50.82 -5.44 20.20
CA GLN A 101 50.18 -6.74 20.30
C GLN A 101 50.90 -7.75 19.39
N GLN A 102 51.18 -8.92 19.98
CA GLN A 102 52.07 -9.97 19.52
C GLN A 102 51.63 -10.65 18.20
N GLN A 103 52.60 -11.00 17.37
CA GLN A 103 52.47 -11.85 16.19
C GLN A 103 52.43 -13.35 16.57
N LEU A 104 51.49 -14.09 15.97
CA LEU A 104 51.56 -15.54 15.69
C LEU A 104 51.15 -15.75 14.21
N PRO A 105 51.65 -16.79 13.51
CA PRO A 105 51.91 -16.72 12.07
C PRO A 105 50.70 -16.99 11.18
N ALA A 106 50.68 -16.25 10.07
CA ALA A 106 49.70 -16.32 9.00
C ALA A 106 49.72 -17.68 8.28
N ARG A 107 48.54 -18.27 8.10
CA ARG A 107 48.28 -19.25 7.04
C ARG A 107 48.08 -18.47 5.74
N GLN A 108 49.00 -18.64 4.78
CA GLN A 108 48.88 -18.14 3.42
C GLN A 108 47.60 -18.68 2.76
N PHE A 109 46.65 -17.79 2.48
CA PHE A 109 45.71 -17.99 1.38
C PHE A 109 46.22 -17.22 0.17
N VAL A 110 46.50 -17.96 -0.89
CA VAL A 110 47.00 -17.46 -2.17
C VAL A 110 45.89 -16.69 -2.88
N GLY A 111 46.08 -15.37 -2.98
CA GLY A 111 46.03 -14.68 -4.28
C GLY A 111 44.70 -14.57 -5.01
N GLY A 112 43.73 -13.88 -4.42
CA GLY A 112 42.72 -13.13 -5.18
C GLY A 112 42.72 -11.69 -4.67
N LYS A 113 43.24 -10.73 -5.46
CA LYS A 113 43.22 -9.31 -5.10
C LYS A 113 41.78 -8.80 -5.12
N VAL A 114 41.09 -8.82 -3.99
CA VAL A 114 39.89 -8.01 -3.77
C VAL A 114 40.37 -6.59 -3.45
N PRO A 115 39.87 -5.54 -4.12
CA PRO A 115 40.28 -4.17 -3.82
C PRO A 115 39.88 -3.82 -2.38
N LEU A 116 40.86 -3.45 -1.56
CA LEU A 116 40.64 -2.81 -0.27
C LEU A 116 39.93 -1.46 -0.51
N GLY A 117 38.75 -1.28 0.10
CA GLY A 117 38.42 0.03 0.68
C GLY A 117 37.39 0.93 -0.02
N LEU A 118 36.34 0.40 -0.66
CA LEU A 118 35.08 1.16 -0.73
C LEU A 118 34.22 0.74 0.46
N LYS A 119 34.25 1.53 1.55
CA LYS A 119 33.14 1.48 2.52
C LYS A 119 31.86 1.64 1.70
N ARG A 120 30.93 0.67 1.78
CA ARG A 120 29.63 0.76 1.12
C ARG A 120 29.03 2.10 1.54
N LYS A 121 28.75 2.98 0.56
CA LYS A 121 28.19 4.31 0.84
C LYS A 121 26.87 4.08 1.58
N GLY A 122 26.72 4.67 2.77
CA GLY A 122 25.48 4.59 3.56
C GLY A 122 24.31 5.10 2.71
N LEU A 123 23.20 4.38 2.74
CA LEU A 123 22.00 4.75 1.99
C LEU A 123 21.20 5.79 2.77
N ARG A 124 20.39 6.57 2.07
CA ARG A 124 19.33 7.39 2.67
C ARG A 124 18.06 6.54 2.76
N VAL A 125 17.61 6.22 3.96
CA VAL A 125 16.52 5.28 4.20
C VAL A 125 15.37 5.97 4.91
N LEU A 126 14.18 5.96 4.30
CA LEU A 126 12.94 6.41 4.94
C LEU A 126 12.27 5.24 5.65
N VAL A 127 11.93 5.42 6.93
CA VAL A 127 11.11 4.50 7.71
C VAL A 127 9.84 5.21 8.16
N THR A 128 8.73 4.96 7.48
CA THR A 128 7.42 5.48 7.93
C THR A 128 6.91 4.57 9.06
N GLY A 129 6.34 5.12 10.13
CA GLY A 129 5.99 4.34 11.33
C GLY A 129 7.22 3.94 12.15
N GLY A 130 8.35 4.64 11.97
CA GLY A 130 9.63 4.33 12.60
C GLY A 130 9.67 4.56 14.11
N ALA A 131 8.73 5.32 14.68
CA ALA A 131 8.60 5.46 16.14
C ALA A 131 7.69 4.39 16.76
N GLY A 132 7.16 3.47 15.95
CA GLY A 132 6.39 2.31 16.41
C GLY A 132 7.24 1.17 16.96
N PHE A 133 6.58 0.07 17.34
CA PHE A 133 7.23 -1.14 17.86
C PHE A 133 8.28 -1.69 16.88
N VAL A 134 7.87 -2.29 15.76
CA VAL A 134 8.82 -2.89 14.79
C VAL A 134 9.71 -1.83 14.15
N GLY A 135 9.14 -0.66 13.83
CA GLY A 135 9.86 0.43 13.16
C GLY A 135 11.08 0.92 13.92
N SER A 136 10.98 1.07 15.25
CA SER A 136 12.10 1.55 16.05
C SER A 136 13.27 0.57 16.11
N HIS A 137 13.00 -0.74 16.17
CA HIS A 137 14.04 -1.77 16.08
C HIS A 137 14.70 -1.81 14.69
N LEU A 138 13.92 -1.56 13.63
CA LEU A 138 14.47 -1.43 12.28
C LEU A 138 15.38 -0.20 12.16
N VAL A 139 14.97 0.93 12.71
CA VAL A 139 15.78 2.16 12.78
C VAL A 139 17.12 1.89 13.46
N ASP A 140 17.12 1.22 14.62
CA ASP A 140 18.36 0.86 15.33
C ASP A 140 19.34 0.12 14.42
N ARG A 141 18.84 -0.89 13.70
CA ARG A 141 19.66 -1.75 12.82
C ARG A 141 20.14 -1.03 11.56
N LEU A 142 19.36 -0.10 11.01
CA LEU A 142 19.75 0.70 9.85
C LEU A 142 20.80 1.76 10.22
N VAL A 143 20.65 2.43 11.36
CA VAL A 143 21.65 3.36 11.88
C VAL A 143 22.95 2.62 12.21
N GLU A 144 22.89 1.45 12.85
CA GLU A 144 24.07 0.59 13.09
C GLU A 144 24.73 0.11 11.79
N ARG A 145 23.96 -0.12 10.72
CA ARG A 145 24.48 -0.44 9.38
C ARG A 145 25.28 0.71 8.77
N GLY A 146 25.12 1.94 9.29
CA GLY A 146 25.77 3.16 8.81
C GLY A 146 24.95 3.95 7.79
N ASP A 147 23.64 3.71 7.72
CA ASP A 147 22.74 4.48 6.85
C ASP A 147 22.30 5.80 7.48
N SER A 148 21.93 6.75 6.63
CA SER A 148 21.22 7.96 7.03
C SER A 148 19.71 7.66 7.07
N VAL A 149 19.14 7.61 8.26
CA VAL A 149 17.76 7.17 8.48
C VAL A 149 16.87 8.36 8.78
N ILE A 150 15.80 8.50 7.99
CA ILE A 150 14.73 9.47 8.19
C ILE A 150 13.50 8.73 8.68
N VAL A 151 13.01 9.06 9.87
CA VAL A 151 11.77 8.53 10.43
C VAL A 151 10.62 9.48 10.15
N VAL A 152 9.53 8.96 9.60
CA VAL A 152 8.26 9.69 9.47
C VAL A 152 7.21 9.02 10.34
N ASP A 153 6.66 9.74 11.32
CA ASP A 153 5.64 9.19 12.23
C ASP A 153 4.73 10.31 12.76
N ASN A 154 3.41 10.08 12.79
CA ASN A 154 2.45 11.05 13.36
C ASN A 154 2.30 10.91 14.89
N LEU A 155 2.92 9.88 15.48
CA LEU A 155 2.85 9.51 16.90
C LEU A 155 1.44 9.13 17.36
N PHE A 156 0.60 8.60 16.46
CA PHE A 156 -0.73 8.11 16.82
C PHE A 156 -0.66 6.89 17.76
N THR A 157 0.16 5.89 17.40
CA THR A 157 0.49 4.74 18.27
C THR A 157 1.98 4.63 18.59
N GLY A 158 2.83 5.28 17.79
CA GLY A 158 4.26 5.39 18.02
C GLY A 158 4.57 6.29 19.22
N ARG A 159 5.80 6.17 19.71
CA ARG A 159 6.29 6.91 20.88
C ARG A 159 7.66 7.48 20.57
N LYS A 160 7.89 8.76 20.89
CA LYS A 160 9.18 9.42 20.63
C LYS A 160 10.30 8.76 21.42
N GLU A 161 10.00 8.24 22.61
CA GLU A 161 10.93 7.53 23.49
C GLU A 161 11.55 6.30 22.82
N ASN A 162 10.89 5.73 21.80
CA ASN A 162 11.40 4.55 21.08
C ASN A 162 12.60 4.86 20.18
N VAL A 163 12.85 6.13 19.85
CA VAL A 163 13.91 6.56 18.92
C VAL A 163 14.76 7.71 19.48
N VAL A 164 14.49 8.17 20.70
CA VAL A 164 15.14 9.34 21.30
C VAL A 164 16.65 9.16 21.47
N HIS A 165 17.13 7.92 21.66
CA HIS A 165 18.55 7.61 21.81
C HIS A 165 19.36 7.86 20.54
N HIS A 166 18.72 8.05 19.37
CA HIS A 166 19.39 8.45 18.14
C HIS A 166 19.46 9.98 17.95
N PHE A 167 18.83 10.76 18.82
CA PHE A 167 18.83 12.21 18.68
C PHE A 167 20.25 12.75 18.90
N GLY A 168 20.72 13.58 17.97
CA GLY A 168 22.10 14.07 17.93
C GLY A 168 23.05 13.21 17.09
N ASN A 169 22.61 12.04 16.63
CA ASN A 169 23.35 11.29 15.61
C ASN A 169 23.21 12.00 14.25
N PRO A 170 24.31 12.36 13.55
CA PRO A 170 24.25 13.04 12.26
C PRO A 170 23.56 12.21 11.16
N ASN A 171 23.44 10.90 11.35
CA ASN A 171 22.78 9.99 10.42
C ASN A 171 21.31 9.73 10.77
N PHE A 172 20.70 10.49 11.68
CA PHE A 172 19.32 10.27 12.10
C PHE A 172 18.50 11.56 12.06
N GLU A 173 17.33 11.49 11.43
CA GLU A 173 16.33 12.54 11.42
C GLU A 173 14.94 11.97 11.74
N MET A 174 14.11 12.76 12.45
CA MET A 174 12.72 12.41 12.70
C MET A 174 11.81 13.56 12.30
N ILE A 175 10.85 13.27 11.43
CA ILE A 175 9.84 14.20 10.94
C ILE A 175 8.49 13.74 11.49
N ARG A 176 7.83 14.60 12.27
CA ARG A 176 6.46 14.36 12.71
C ARG A 176 5.51 14.68 11.55
N HIS A 177 4.98 13.65 10.90
CA HIS A 177 4.16 13.81 9.69
C HIS A 177 3.19 12.64 9.52
N ASP A 178 2.00 12.92 9.00
CA ASP A 178 1.02 11.89 8.65
C ASP A 178 1.18 11.49 7.18
N VAL A 179 1.38 10.20 6.91
CA VAL A 179 1.59 9.68 5.55
C VAL A 179 0.40 9.89 4.62
N VAL A 180 -0.79 10.17 5.15
CA VAL A 180 -1.97 10.57 4.36
C VAL A 180 -1.73 11.92 3.65
N GLU A 181 -0.88 12.76 4.22
CA GLU A 181 -0.44 14.00 3.58
C GLU A 181 0.82 13.75 2.73
N PRO A 182 0.90 14.30 1.50
CA PRO A 182 2.09 14.17 0.67
C PRO A 182 3.33 14.77 1.33
N ILE A 183 4.48 14.12 1.14
CA ILE A 183 5.79 14.61 1.59
C ILE A 183 6.83 14.36 0.49
N LEU A 184 7.76 15.31 0.33
CA LEU A 184 8.83 15.23 -0.65
C LEU A 184 10.16 15.06 0.06
N LEU A 185 10.76 13.89 -0.12
CA LEU A 185 12.06 13.52 0.44
C LEU A 185 12.93 12.90 -0.65
N GLU A 186 14.24 12.96 -0.47
CA GLU A 186 15.19 12.26 -1.32
C GLU A 186 15.74 11.07 -0.53
N VAL A 187 15.45 9.86 -0.95
CA VAL A 187 15.87 8.62 -0.29
C VAL A 187 16.09 7.53 -1.32
N ASP A 188 16.93 6.55 -0.98
CA ASP A 188 17.24 5.39 -1.83
C ASP A 188 16.29 4.22 -1.54
N GLN A 189 15.85 4.09 -0.28
CA GLN A 189 14.98 3.01 0.18
C GLN A 189 13.85 3.54 1.07
N ILE A 190 12.67 2.95 0.95
CA ILE A 190 11.49 3.25 1.76
C ILE A 190 10.97 1.97 2.41
N TYR A 191 11.04 1.90 3.74
CA TYR A 191 10.36 0.90 4.55
C TYR A 191 9.02 1.47 5.02
N HIS A 192 7.93 1.00 4.41
CA HIS A 192 6.59 1.49 4.70
C HIS A 192 5.91 0.66 5.80
N LEU A 193 6.05 1.10 7.07
CA LEU A 193 5.45 0.51 8.27
C LEU A 193 4.29 1.32 8.88
N ALA A 194 4.02 2.54 8.39
CA ALA A 194 3.00 3.42 8.97
C ALA A 194 1.60 2.82 8.81
N CYS A 195 1.05 2.28 9.90
CA CYS A 195 -0.26 1.67 9.97
C CYS A 195 -0.59 1.37 11.45
N PRO A 196 -1.79 1.68 11.95
CA PRO A 196 -2.23 1.14 13.23
C PRO A 196 -2.29 -0.40 13.14
N ALA A 197 -1.56 -1.11 14.01
CA ALA A 197 -1.38 -2.57 13.89
C ALA A 197 -2.23 -3.40 14.88
N SER A 198 -2.75 -2.77 15.94
CA SER A 198 -3.58 -3.44 16.95
C SER A 198 -5.06 -3.36 16.59
N PRO A 199 -5.85 -4.43 16.85
CA PRO A 199 -7.31 -4.43 16.74
C PRO A 199 -8.03 -3.34 17.51
N VAL A 200 -7.43 -2.81 18.57
CA VAL A 200 -7.99 -1.67 19.30
C VAL A 200 -7.85 -0.39 18.49
N HIS A 201 -6.72 -0.19 17.81
CA HIS A 201 -6.36 1.08 17.20
C HIS A 201 -6.81 1.24 15.74
N TYR A 202 -6.74 0.19 14.91
CA TYR A 202 -7.10 0.34 13.48
C TYR A 202 -8.60 0.53 13.24
N LYS A 203 -9.45 0.25 14.23
CA LYS A 203 -10.90 0.51 14.15
C LYS A 203 -11.23 1.99 14.06
N TYR A 204 -10.35 2.84 14.59
CA TYR A 204 -10.58 4.28 14.70
C TYR A 204 -9.94 5.08 13.57
N ASN A 205 -8.97 4.51 12.84
CA ASN A 205 -8.29 5.24 11.77
C ASN A 205 -7.82 4.32 10.61
N PRO A 206 -8.57 4.25 9.49
CA PRO A 206 -8.22 3.43 8.33
C PRO A 206 -7.26 4.16 7.37
N THR A 207 -6.06 4.56 7.82
CA THR A 207 -5.08 5.35 7.03
C THR A 207 -4.35 4.61 5.91
N ASN A 208 -4.63 3.32 5.67
CA ASN A 208 -3.71 2.44 4.93
C ASN A 208 -3.57 2.74 3.43
N VAL A 209 -4.65 3.15 2.75
CA VAL A 209 -4.64 3.21 1.28
C VAL A 209 -4.00 4.50 0.77
N VAL A 210 -4.43 5.65 1.27
CA VAL A 210 -3.89 6.97 0.84
C VAL A 210 -2.41 7.09 1.22
N GLY A 211 -2.04 6.67 2.44
CA GLY A 211 -0.65 6.64 2.86
C GLY A 211 0.24 5.81 1.94
N THR A 212 -0.23 4.62 1.54
CA THR A 212 0.51 3.76 0.59
C THR A 212 0.63 4.44 -0.77
N LEU A 213 -0.43 5.06 -1.29
CA LEU A 213 -0.39 5.78 -2.57
C LEU A 213 0.62 6.92 -2.58
N ASN A 214 0.65 7.74 -1.52
CA ASN A 214 1.60 8.84 -1.40
C ASN A 214 3.05 8.33 -1.37
N MET A 215 3.31 7.27 -0.60
CA MET A 215 4.66 6.73 -0.48
C MET A 215 5.12 6.00 -1.74
N LEU A 216 4.23 5.32 -2.46
CA LEU A 216 4.51 4.79 -3.80
C LEU A 216 4.75 5.91 -4.82
N GLY A 217 3.99 7.01 -4.74
CA GLY A 217 4.21 8.21 -5.56
C GLY A 217 5.57 8.85 -5.31
N LEU A 218 5.98 8.96 -4.04
CA LEU A 218 7.31 9.38 -3.65
C LEU A 218 8.39 8.45 -4.20
N ALA A 219 8.24 7.13 -3.99
CA ALA A 219 9.16 6.11 -4.47
C ALA A 219 9.34 6.19 -5.99
N LYS A 220 8.24 6.33 -6.73
CA LYS A 220 8.24 6.50 -8.19
C LYS A 220 8.97 7.77 -8.63
N ARG A 221 8.78 8.89 -7.92
CA ARG A 221 9.40 10.18 -8.27
C ARG A 221 10.92 10.13 -8.19
N ILE A 222 11.46 9.47 -7.16
CA ILE A 222 12.90 9.44 -6.86
C ILE A 222 13.57 8.11 -7.21
N ASN A 223 12.80 7.15 -7.77
CA ASN A 223 13.24 5.79 -8.06
C ASN A 223 13.79 5.04 -6.83
N ALA A 224 13.16 5.23 -5.66
CA ALA A 224 13.52 4.51 -4.45
C ALA A 224 12.97 3.09 -4.45
N ARG A 225 13.72 2.14 -3.89
CA ARG A 225 13.21 0.79 -3.62
C ARG A 225 12.19 0.85 -2.49
N PHE A 226 11.05 0.19 -2.67
CA PHE A 226 9.91 0.29 -1.76
C PHE A 226 9.58 -1.06 -1.12
N LEU A 227 9.56 -1.14 0.21
CA LEU A 227 9.08 -2.30 0.94
C LEU A 227 7.77 -1.99 1.65
N LEU A 228 6.73 -2.71 1.28
CA LEU A 228 5.44 -2.71 1.98
C LEU A 228 5.46 -3.74 3.10
N THR A 229 5.10 -3.31 4.30
CA THR A 229 4.73 -4.23 5.38
C THR A 229 3.23 -4.55 5.31
N SER A 230 2.95 -5.73 4.78
CA SER A 230 1.66 -6.39 4.81
C SER A 230 1.53 -7.26 6.06
N THR A 231 0.52 -8.12 6.11
CA THR A 231 0.11 -8.84 7.32
C THR A 231 -0.46 -10.22 6.98
N SER A 232 -0.37 -11.17 7.90
CA SER A 232 -1.08 -12.45 7.75
C SER A 232 -2.61 -12.33 7.76
N GLU A 233 -3.18 -11.19 8.17
CA GLU A 233 -4.62 -10.92 8.05
C GLU A 233 -5.11 -10.90 6.59
N VAL A 234 -4.20 -10.71 5.60
CA VAL A 234 -4.55 -10.85 4.18
C VAL A 234 -4.91 -12.30 3.79
N TYR A 235 -4.74 -13.26 4.70
CA TYR A 235 -5.27 -14.61 4.56
C TYR A 235 -6.68 -14.78 5.16
N GLY A 236 -7.16 -13.81 5.95
CA GLY A 236 -8.47 -13.84 6.60
C GLY A 236 -8.57 -14.92 7.67
N ASP A 237 -9.65 -15.68 7.63
CA ASP A 237 -9.82 -16.91 8.40
C ASP A 237 -9.47 -18.12 7.52
N PRO A 238 -8.21 -18.59 7.52
CA PRO A 238 -7.70 -19.43 6.45
C PRO A 238 -8.30 -20.84 6.47
N LEU A 239 -8.68 -21.33 5.29
CA LEU A 239 -9.09 -22.74 5.08
C LEU A 239 -7.88 -23.67 4.82
N GLN A 240 -6.69 -23.10 4.67
CA GLN A 240 -5.43 -23.81 4.41
C GLN A 240 -4.47 -23.65 5.59
N HIS A 241 -3.76 -24.73 5.96
CA HIS A 241 -2.79 -24.73 7.05
C HIS A 241 -1.60 -25.66 6.71
N PRO A 242 -0.34 -25.16 6.64
CA PRO A 242 0.10 -23.77 6.84
C PRO A 242 -0.34 -22.83 5.70
N GLN A 243 -0.26 -21.52 5.94
CA GLN A 243 -0.60 -20.51 4.93
C GLN A 243 0.64 -20.21 4.06
N VAL A 244 0.57 -20.55 2.79
CA VAL A 244 1.58 -20.25 1.75
C VAL A 244 1.25 -18.95 1.02
N GLU A 245 2.23 -18.29 0.41
CA GLU A 245 2.01 -17.00 -0.26
C GLU A 245 1.10 -17.06 -1.49
N THR A 246 0.97 -18.24 -2.11
CA THR A 246 0.05 -18.48 -3.23
C THR A 246 -1.41 -18.57 -2.80
N TYR A 247 -1.69 -18.69 -1.49
CA TYR A 247 -3.05 -18.66 -0.96
C TYR A 247 -3.64 -17.25 -1.06
N TRP A 248 -4.83 -17.13 -1.64
CA TRP A 248 -5.50 -15.85 -1.85
C TRP A 248 -6.16 -15.28 -0.58
N GLY A 249 -6.32 -16.11 0.45
CA GLY A 249 -7.09 -15.77 1.63
C GLY A 249 -8.56 -16.16 1.51
N ASN A 250 -9.21 -16.21 2.67
CA ASN A 250 -10.64 -16.46 2.79
C ASN A 250 -11.42 -15.15 2.56
N VAL A 251 -11.60 -14.78 1.30
CA VAL A 251 -12.32 -13.57 0.85
C VAL A 251 -13.24 -13.87 -0.32
N ARG A 252 -14.34 -13.14 -0.43
CA ARG A 252 -15.24 -13.19 -1.58
C ARG A 252 -14.68 -12.28 -2.67
N ILE A 253 -14.36 -12.85 -3.82
CA ILE A 253 -13.79 -12.10 -4.94
C ILE A 253 -14.73 -12.26 -6.14
N ALA A 254 -15.27 -11.15 -6.66
CA ALA A 254 -15.97 -11.15 -7.94
C ALA A 254 -14.99 -10.80 -9.06
N ARG A 255 -14.87 -11.68 -10.06
CA ARG A 255 -14.17 -11.38 -11.32
C ARG A 255 -15.21 -11.10 -12.39
N ILE A 256 -15.39 -9.82 -12.68
CA ILE A 256 -16.42 -9.33 -13.58
C ILE A 256 -15.88 -9.32 -15.01
N PHE A 257 -16.61 -9.97 -15.93
CA PHE A 257 -16.29 -9.97 -17.36
C PHE A 257 -17.03 -8.84 -18.09
N ASN A 258 -16.79 -8.71 -19.40
CA ASN A 258 -17.36 -7.62 -20.20
C ASN A 258 -18.89 -7.59 -20.05
N THR A 259 -19.37 -6.48 -19.48
CA THR A 259 -20.78 -6.29 -19.17
C THR A 259 -21.37 -5.18 -20.04
N TYR A 260 -22.58 -5.37 -20.54
CA TYR A 260 -23.32 -4.41 -21.35
C TYR A 260 -24.78 -4.31 -20.88
N GLY A 261 -25.45 -3.22 -21.26
CA GLY A 261 -26.87 -3.03 -20.96
C GLY A 261 -27.29 -1.54 -20.92
N PRO A 262 -28.55 -1.26 -20.58
CA PRO A 262 -29.05 0.10 -20.39
C PRO A 262 -28.22 0.89 -19.37
N ARG A 263 -28.17 2.22 -19.52
CA ARG A 263 -27.37 3.15 -18.70
C ARG A 263 -25.85 3.04 -18.84
N MET A 264 -25.34 2.15 -19.71
CA MET A 264 -23.94 2.19 -20.12
C MET A 264 -23.63 3.55 -20.75
N CYS A 265 -22.45 4.10 -20.46
CA CYS A 265 -22.03 5.39 -21.02
C CYS A 265 -21.87 5.25 -22.55
N ILE A 266 -22.37 6.24 -23.28
CA ILE A 266 -22.25 6.29 -24.74
C ILE A 266 -20.79 6.62 -25.06
N ASP A 267 -20.18 5.91 -26.01
CA ASP A 267 -18.77 6.09 -26.42
C ASP A 267 -17.73 5.92 -25.31
N ASP A 268 -17.98 5.01 -24.35
CA ASP A 268 -17.03 4.74 -23.26
C ASP A 268 -15.76 3.94 -23.67
N GLY A 269 -15.54 3.80 -24.98
CA GLY A 269 -14.39 3.11 -25.55
C GLY A 269 -14.53 1.58 -25.63
N ARG A 270 -15.61 0.99 -25.11
CA ARG A 270 -15.87 -0.46 -25.20
C ARG A 270 -16.59 -0.82 -26.50
N VAL A 271 -16.38 -2.04 -26.99
CA VAL A 271 -16.85 -2.45 -28.32
C VAL A 271 -18.37 -2.41 -28.49
N VAL A 272 -19.14 -2.84 -27.48
CA VAL A 272 -20.62 -2.90 -27.58
C VAL A 272 -21.23 -1.49 -27.61
N SER A 273 -20.78 -0.59 -26.74
CA SER A 273 -21.22 0.81 -26.69
C SER A 273 -20.85 1.54 -27.99
N ASN A 274 -19.61 1.39 -28.46
CA ASN A 274 -19.15 2.01 -29.70
C ASN A 274 -19.92 1.50 -30.91
N PHE A 275 -20.16 0.19 -31.05
CA PHE A 275 -20.90 -0.33 -32.20
C PHE A 275 -22.36 0.14 -32.22
N VAL A 276 -23.02 0.14 -31.06
CA VAL A 276 -24.39 0.65 -30.95
C VAL A 276 -24.44 2.15 -31.30
N ALA A 277 -23.50 2.95 -30.80
CA ALA A 277 -23.44 4.38 -31.08
C ALA A 277 -23.14 4.65 -32.57
N GLN A 278 -22.15 3.98 -33.15
CA GLN A 278 -21.79 4.07 -34.57
C GLN A 278 -22.98 3.72 -35.47
N ALA A 279 -23.64 2.59 -35.23
CA ALA A 279 -24.81 2.19 -36.01
C ALA A 279 -25.96 3.19 -35.88
N LEU A 280 -26.24 3.71 -34.69
CA LEU A 280 -27.28 4.72 -34.49
C LEU A 280 -26.95 6.04 -35.22
N ARG A 281 -25.68 6.42 -35.29
CA ARG A 281 -25.20 7.61 -36.02
C ARG A 281 -25.00 7.40 -37.52
N LYS A 282 -25.25 6.19 -38.03
CA LYS A 282 -24.97 5.78 -39.42
C LYS A 282 -23.47 5.87 -39.78
N GLU A 283 -22.61 5.67 -38.80
CA GLU A 283 -21.16 5.57 -38.97
C GLU A 283 -20.75 4.10 -39.22
N PRO A 284 -19.59 3.84 -39.86
CA PRO A 284 -19.07 2.49 -40.02
C PRO A 284 -18.72 1.83 -38.68
N LEU A 285 -19.12 0.56 -38.52
CA LEU A 285 -18.73 -0.30 -37.41
C LEU A 285 -17.24 -0.62 -37.49
N THR A 286 -16.46 -0.17 -36.51
CA THR A 286 -15.00 -0.30 -36.55
C THR A 286 -14.52 -1.62 -35.93
N VAL A 287 -14.13 -2.58 -36.76
CA VAL A 287 -13.55 -3.86 -36.31
C VAL A 287 -12.03 -3.80 -36.36
N TYR A 288 -11.36 -3.98 -35.23
CA TYR A 288 -9.90 -4.05 -35.18
C TYR A 288 -9.40 -5.47 -35.50
N GLY A 289 -8.30 -5.59 -36.25
CA GLY A 289 -7.73 -6.87 -36.67
C GLY A 289 -8.54 -7.56 -37.78
N ASP A 290 -8.54 -8.90 -37.77
CA ASP A 290 -9.28 -9.73 -38.73
C ASP A 290 -10.72 -10.03 -38.29
N GLY A 291 -11.11 -9.53 -37.10
CA GLY A 291 -12.44 -9.72 -36.53
C GLY A 291 -12.72 -11.12 -35.97
N LYS A 292 -11.74 -12.03 -35.99
CA LYS A 292 -11.88 -13.41 -35.48
C LYS A 292 -11.63 -13.54 -33.98
N GLN A 293 -11.15 -12.48 -33.33
CA GLN A 293 -10.97 -12.46 -31.88
C GLN A 293 -12.32 -12.61 -31.17
N THR A 294 -12.35 -13.44 -30.13
CA THR A 294 -13.58 -13.77 -29.42
C THR A 294 -13.69 -13.04 -28.09
N ARG A 295 -14.90 -12.61 -27.75
CA ARG A 295 -15.23 -12.02 -26.44
C ARG A 295 -16.50 -12.64 -25.90
N SER A 296 -16.59 -12.73 -24.57
CA SER A 296 -17.86 -12.93 -23.89
C SER A 296 -18.54 -11.61 -23.59
N PHE A 297 -19.88 -11.61 -23.60
CA PHE A 297 -20.70 -10.46 -23.23
C PHE A 297 -21.80 -10.88 -22.26
N GLN A 298 -21.83 -10.24 -21.09
CA GLN A 298 -22.82 -10.49 -20.07
C GLN A 298 -23.77 -9.29 -19.94
N TYR A 299 -25.06 -9.58 -19.82
CA TYR A 299 -26.04 -8.53 -19.61
C TYR A 299 -26.02 -8.03 -18.15
N VAL A 300 -26.21 -6.73 -17.96
CA VAL A 300 -26.04 -6.06 -16.66
C VAL A 300 -26.91 -6.64 -15.53
N SER A 301 -28.15 -7.06 -15.79
CA SER A 301 -28.99 -7.63 -14.73
C SER A 301 -28.52 -9.01 -14.27
N ASP A 302 -27.95 -9.81 -15.17
CA ASP A 302 -27.34 -11.10 -14.79
C ASP A 302 -26.12 -10.87 -13.88
N LEU A 303 -25.34 -9.80 -14.13
CA LEU A 303 -24.22 -9.42 -13.25
C LEU A 303 -24.71 -9.01 -11.87
N VAL A 304 -25.73 -8.15 -11.80
CA VAL A 304 -26.31 -7.70 -10.52
C VAL A 304 -26.80 -8.90 -9.70
N GLU A 305 -27.54 -9.81 -10.32
CA GLU A 305 -28.00 -11.06 -9.66
C GLU A 305 -26.82 -11.91 -9.16
N GLY A 306 -25.76 -12.05 -9.95
CA GLY A 306 -24.57 -12.80 -9.56
C GLY A 306 -23.83 -12.18 -8.38
N LEU A 307 -23.74 -10.84 -8.34
CA LEU A 307 -23.17 -10.09 -7.24
C LEU A 307 -24.02 -10.23 -5.97
N MET A 308 -25.35 -10.14 -6.08
CA MET A 308 -26.28 -10.34 -4.97
C MET A 308 -26.11 -11.74 -4.36
N ARG A 309 -26.11 -12.80 -5.18
CA ARG A 309 -25.89 -14.18 -4.72
C ARG A 309 -24.54 -14.39 -4.06
N LEU A 310 -23.48 -13.77 -4.59
CA LEU A 310 -22.16 -13.84 -3.99
C LEU A 310 -22.13 -13.17 -2.61
N MET A 311 -22.85 -12.05 -2.45
CA MET A 311 -22.95 -11.33 -1.18
C MET A 311 -23.81 -12.07 -0.16
N GLU A 312 -24.92 -12.67 -0.58
CA GLU A 312 -25.86 -13.39 0.28
C GLU A 312 -25.43 -14.81 0.62
N GLY A 313 -24.62 -15.46 -0.23
CA GLY A 313 -24.18 -16.83 -0.02
C GLY A 313 -23.17 -16.98 1.12
N GLU A 314 -22.64 -18.19 1.33
CA GLU A 314 -21.57 -18.45 2.31
C GLU A 314 -20.21 -18.70 1.64
N HIS A 315 -20.19 -18.79 0.31
CA HIS A 315 -19.02 -19.23 -0.43
C HIS A 315 -17.99 -18.12 -0.66
N VAL A 316 -16.72 -18.52 -0.57
CA VAL A 316 -15.53 -17.65 -0.61
C VAL A 316 -14.60 -18.07 -1.75
N GLY A 317 -13.65 -17.22 -2.13
CA GLY A 317 -12.79 -17.38 -3.30
C GLY A 317 -13.27 -16.57 -4.51
N PRO A 318 -12.61 -16.69 -5.67
CA PRO A 318 -13.01 -15.97 -6.86
C PRO A 318 -14.19 -16.65 -7.57
N PHE A 319 -15.13 -15.81 -7.96
CA PHE A 319 -16.26 -16.18 -8.79
C PHE A 319 -16.17 -15.38 -10.07
N ASN A 320 -16.02 -16.09 -11.19
CA ASN A 320 -16.12 -15.49 -12.51
C ASN A 320 -17.61 -15.23 -12.78
N LEU A 321 -17.99 -13.96 -12.79
CA LEU A 321 -19.31 -13.52 -13.23
C LEU A 321 -19.15 -13.09 -14.68
N GLY A 322 -19.40 -14.05 -15.58
CA GLY A 322 -19.23 -13.91 -17.03
C GLY A 322 -20.25 -14.70 -17.82
N ASN A 323 -20.35 -14.42 -19.13
CA ASN A 323 -21.05 -15.29 -20.07
C ASN A 323 -20.10 -16.30 -20.70
N PRO A 324 -20.30 -17.62 -20.59
CA PRO A 324 -19.43 -18.61 -21.22
C PRO A 324 -19.59 -18.65 -22.75
N GLY A 325 -20.65 -18.04 -23.29
CA GLY A 325 -20.84 -17.84 -24.72
C GLY A 325 -19.82 -16.84 -25.27
N GLU A 326 -19.15 -17.23 -26.36
CA GLU A 326 -18.17 -16.41 -27.07
C GLU A 326 -18.77 -15.91 -28.39
N PHE A 327 -18.43 -14.68 -28.74
CA PHE A 327 -18.76 -14.06 -30.01
C PHE A 327 -17.49 -13.49 -30.62
N THR A 328 -17.29 -13.72 -31.91
CA THR A 328 -16.30 -12.99 -32.71
C THR A 328 -16.73 -11.52 -32.84
N MET A 329 -15.78 -10.62 -33.11
CA MET A 329 -16.11 -9.21 -33.34
C MET A 329 -16.98 -9.04 -34.59
N LEU A 330 -16.82 -9.91 -35.59
CA LEU A 330 -17.69 -9.93 -36.77
C LEU A 330 -19.11 -10.40 -36.45
N GLU A 331 -19.28 -11.44 -35.62
CA GLU A 331 -20.62 -11.86 -35.17
C GLU A 331 -21.30 -10.76 -34.37
N LEU A 332 -20.57 -10.09 -33.47
CA LEU A 332 -21.11 -8.94 -32.74
C LEU A 332 -21.55 -7.81 -33.69
N ALA A 333 -20.71 -7.46 -34.68
CA ALA A 333 -21.04 -6.43 -35.66
C ALA A 333 -22.31 -6.79 -36.46
N LYS A 334 -22.46 -8.04 -36.88
CA LYS A 334 -23.67 -8.54 -37.57
C LYS A 334 -24.90 -8.46 -36.67
N VAL A 335 -24.80 -8.88 -35.41
CA VAL A 335 -25.92 -8.77 -34.46
C VAL A 335 -26.35 -7.30 -34.28
N VAL A 336 -25.39 -6.36 -34.29
CA VAL A 336 -25.69 -4.92 -34.25
C VAL A 336 -26.35 -4.45 -35.55
N GLN A 337 -25.86 -4.87 -36.72
CA GLN A 337 -26.50 -4.59 -38.02
C GLN A 337 -27.96 -5.05 -38.04
N ASP A 338 -28.20 -6.31 -37.67
CA ASP A 338 -29.55 -6.91 -37.65
C ASP A 338 -30.49 -6.19 -36.67
N THR A 339 -29.95 -5.64 -35.58
CA THR A 339 -30.73 -4.97 -34.54
C THR A 339 -31.01 -3.49 -34.84
N ILE A 340 -30.10 -2.79 -35.50
CA ILE A 340 -30.12 -1.32 -35.60
C ILE A 340 -30.23 -0.83 -37.05
N ASP A 341 -29.29 -1.22 -37.90
CA ASP A 341 -29.19 -0.81 -39.31
C ASP A 341 -28.55 -1.93 -40.14
N PRO A 342 -29.36 -2.70 -40.90
CA PRO A 342 -28.86 -3.78 -41.76
C PRO A 342 -27.86 -3.32 -42.82
N ASN A 343 -27.80 -2.03 -43.14
CA ASN A 343 -26.90 -1.45 -44.14
C ASN A 343 -25.63 -0.83 -43.55
N ALA A 344 -25.43 -0.88 -42.23
CA ALA A 344 -24.25 -0.29 -41.60
C ALA A 344 -22.96 -0.91 -42.17
N LYS A 345 -22.00 -0.09 -42.59
CA LYS A 345 -20.73 -0.58 -43.16
C LYS A 345 -19.81 -1.09 -42.03
N ILE A 346 -19.00 -2.11 -42.31
CA ILE A 346 -17.95 -2.58 -41.38
C ILE A 346 -16.59 -2.13 -41.93
N GLU A 347 -15.82 -1.40 -41.12
CA GLU A 347 -14.48 -0.92 -41.46
C GLU A 347 -13.44 -1.66 -40.61
N PHE A 348 -12.41 -2.21 -41.27
CA PHE A 348 -11.33 -2.90 -40.58
C PHE A 348 -10.17 -1.96 -40.28
N ARG A 349 -9.66 -2.01 -39.04
CA ARG A 349 -8.48 -1.25 -38.61
C ARG A 349 -7.38 -2.16 -38.07
N PRO A 350 -6.09 -1.75 -38.13
CA PRO A 350 -5.00 -2.54 -37.57
C PRO A 350 -5.22 -2.85 -36.08
N ASN A 351 -4.91 -4.08 -35.66
CA ASN A 351 -5.11 -4.49 -34.27
C ASN A 351 -4.18 -3.71 -33.31
N THR A 352 -4.62 -3.48 -32.08
CA THR A 352 -3.76 -2.92 -31.03
C THR A 352 -2.81 -4.00 -30.51
N GLN A 353 -1.57 -3.64 -30.19
CA GLN A 353 -0.49 -4.58 -29.78
C GLN A 353 -0.85 -5.50 -28.60
N ASP A 354 -1.78 -5.08 -27.72
CA ASP A 354 -2.11 -5.78 -26.47
C ASP A 354 -3.47 -6.50 -26.48
N ASP A 355 -4.13 -6.70 -27.64
CA ASP A 355 -5.47 -7.29 -27.67
C ASP A 355 -5.43 -8.85 -27.67
N PRO A 356 -5.90 -9.53 -26.62
CA PRO A 356 -5.83 -10.99 -26.54
C PRO A 356 -6.80 -11.66 -27.51
N HIS A 357 -6.38 -12.77 -28.10
CA HIS A 357 -7.20 -13.49 -29.09
C HIS A 357 -8.47 -14.13 -28.51
N LYS A 358 -8.45 -14.57 -27.24
CA LYS A 358 -9.56 -15.28 -26.61
C LYS A 358 -9.79 -14.81 -25.17
N ARG A 359 -11.05 -14.58 -24.79
CA ARG A 359 -11.47 -14.28 -23.40
C ARG A 359 -12.79 -14.97 -23.06
N LYS A 360 -12.70 -16.22 -22.61
CA LYS A 360 -13.82 -17.03 -22.14
C LYS A 360 -13.80 -17.19 -20.62
N PRO A 361 -14.86 -16.81 -19.89
CA PRO A 361 -14.97 -17.08 -18.46
C PRO A 361 -15.29 -18.55 -18.22
N ASP A 362 -14.61 -19.15 -17.23
CA ASP A 362 -15.05 -20.40 -16.61
C ASP A 362 -15.97 -20.07 -15.43
N ILE A 363 -17.26 -20.38 -15.56
CA ILE A 363 -18.27 -20.08 -14.55
C ILE A 363 -18.68 -21.29 -13.71
N GLY A 364 -17.96 -22.42 -13.80
CA GLY A 364 -18.32 -23.66 -13.10
C GLY A 364 -18.57 -23.45 -11.60
N ARG A 365 -17.66 -22.73 -10.94
CA ARG A 365 -17.79 -22.41 -9.51
C ARG A 365 -19.02 -21.55 -9.18
N ALA A 366 -19.37 -20.57 -10.04
CA ALA A 366 -20.54 -19.73 -9.84
C ALA A 366 -21.84 -20.52 -10.04
N LYS A 367 -21.85 -21.45 -10.99
CA LYS A 367 -22.96 -22.38 -11.21
C LYS A 367 -23.16 -23.31 -10.02
N GLU A 368 -22.10 -24.00 -9.61
CA GLU A 368 -22.16 -25.04 -8.58
C GLU A 368 -22.45 -24.47 -7.19
N LEU A 369 -21.79 -23.37 -6.82
CA LEU A 369 -21.86 -22.85 -5.44
C LEU A 369 -22.86 -21.70 -5.29
N LEU A 370 -23.05 -20.84 -6.29
CA LEU A 370 -24.01 -19.74 -6.20
C LEU A 370 -25.37 -20.09 -6.83
N GLY A 371 -25.48 -21.23 -7.52
CA GLY A 371 -26.63 -21.54 -8.36
C GLY A 371 -26.84 -20.48 -9.45
N TRP A 372 -25.78 -19.79 -9.86
CA TRP A 372 -25.86 -18.63 -10.74
C TRP A 372 -25.38 -18.96 -12.15
N GLU A 373 -26.16 -18.53 -13.13
CA GLU A 373 -25.77 -18.50 -14.54
C GLU A 373 -26.42 -17.33 -15.28
N PRO A 374 -25.77 -16.78 -16.31
CA PRO A 374 -26.33 -15.70 -17.12
C PRO A 374 -27.52 -16.23 -17.93
N LYS A 375 -28.64 -15.50 -17.90
CA LYS A 375 -29.90 -15.91 -18.52
C LYS A 375 -30.20 -15.14 -19.80
N ILE A 376 -29.66 -13.93 -19.95
CA ILE A 376 -30.01 -13.04 -21.05
C ILE A 376 -28.95 -13.14 -22.15
N PRO A 377 -29.25 -13.79 -23.29
CA PRO A 377 -28.32 -13.86 -24.40
C PRO A 377 -28.20 -12.50 -25.11
N LEU A 378 -27.10 -12.31 -25.84
CA LEU A 378 -26.75 -11.06 -26.51
C LEU A 378 -27.89 -10.51 -27.39
N HIS A 379 -28.51 -11.35 -28.21
CA HIS A 379 -29.60 -10.95 -29.11
C HIS A 379 -30.87 -10.48 -28.39
N LYS A 380 -31.07 -10.84 -27.11
CA LYS A 380 -32.21 -10.34 -26.30
C LYS A 380 -31.85 -9.11 -25.49
N GLY A 381 -30.61 -9.04 -24.98
CA GLY A 381 -30.16 -7.90 -24.18
C GLY A 381 -29.83 -6.67 -25.01
N LEU A 382 -29.31 -6.84 -26.24
CA LEU A 382 -28.88 -5.74 -27.09
C LEU A 382 -30.04 -4.80 -27.47
N PRO A 383 -31.24 -5.27 -27.89
CA PRO A 383 -32.37 -4.39 -28.16
C PRO A 383 -32.78 -3.50 -26.98
N LEU A 384 -32.68 -4.01 -25.74
CA LEU A 384 -32.98 -3.26 -24.53
C LEU A 384 -31.97 -2.10 -24.33
N MET A 385 -30.69 -2.37 -24.57
CA MET A 385 -29.64 -1.35 -24.56
C MET A 385 -29.84 -0.32 -25.69
N VAL A 386 -30.17 -0.77 -26.91
CA VAL A 386 -30.41 0.11 -28.07
C VAL A 386 -31.57 1.05 -27.81
N THR A 387 -32.65 0.57 -27.20
CA THR A 387 -33.81 1.40 -26.84
C THR A 387 -33.41 2.55 -25.91
N ASP A 388 -32.59 2.25 -24.89
CA ASP A 388 -32.03 3.24 -23.98
C ASP A 388 -31.05 4.22 -24.67
N PHE A 389 -30.20 3.73 -25.57
CA PHE A 389 -29.27 4.58 -26.34
C PHE A 389 -30.02 5.49 -27.31
N ARG A 390 -31.04 5.00 -28.04
CA ARG A 390 -31.88 5.79 -28.95
C ARG A 390 -32.51 6.97 -28.22
N LYS A 391 -33.13 6.71 -27.06
CA LYS A 391 -33.74 7.75 -26.23
C LYS A 391 -32.75 8.83 -25.80
N ARG A 392 -31.54 8.42 -25.40
CA ARG A 392 -30.50 9.34 -24.92
C ARG A 392 -29.77 10.10 -26.04
N ILE A 393 -29.66 9.52 -27.24
CA ILE A 393 -29.00 10.15 -28.39
C ILE A 393 -29.96 11.09 -29.14
N PHE A 394 -31.22 10.70 -29.33
CA PHE A 394 -32.16 11.44 -30.19
C PHE A 394 -33.26 12.18 -29.42
N GLY A 395 -33.43 11.95 -28.12
CA GLY A 395 -34.59 12.43 -27.35
C GLY A 395 -35.89 11.72 -27.75
N ASP A 396 -36.93 11.76 -26.90
CA ASP A 396 -38.23 11.15 -27.21
C ASP A 396 -38.86 11.83 -28.45
N GLN A 397 -38.85 11.16 -29.60
CA GLN A 397 -39.64 11.55 -30.77
C GLN A 397 -40.90 10.68 -30.99
N ASP A 398 -41.20 9.73 -30.10
CA ASP A 398 -42.41 8.91 -30.18
C ASP A 398 -43.15 8.89 -28.84
N SER A 399 -44.08 9.84 -28.65
CA SER A 399 -45.07 9.78 -27.58
C SER A 399 -46.46 10.19 -28.06
N THR A 400 -47.07 9.37 -28.91
CA THR A 400 -48.54 9.23 -28.98
C THR A 400 -48.93 7.83 -28.54
N ALA A 401 -48.73 7.54 -27.25
CA ALA A 401 -49.40 6.42 -26.58
C ALA A 401 -49.58 6.78 -25.11
N THR A 402 -50.84 6.91 -24.74
CA THR A 402 -51.37 7.15 -23.40
C THR A 402 -50.79 6.15 -22.39
N THR A 403 -50.10 6.62 -21.36
CA THR A 403 -49.94 5.86 -20.11
C THR A 403 -49.91 6.83 -18.92
N THR A 404 -51.11 7.21 -18.50
CA THR A 404 -51.37 7.60 -17.11
C THR A 404 -51.12 6.38 -16.20
N GLY A 405 -50.23 6.52 -15.23
CA GLY A 405 -50.08 5.59 -14.11
C GLY A 405 -48.74 4.87 -14.09
N GLY A 406 -47.79 5.35 -13.28
CA GLY A 406 -46.58 4.57 -12.97
C GLY A 406 -45.39 5.31 -12.39
N GLN A 407 -45.36 6.65 -12.41
CA GLN A 407 -44.18 7.40 -11.93
C GLN A 407 -44.13 7.68 -10.43
N GLN A 408 -45.19 7.41 -9.67
CA GLN A 408 -45.18 7.55 -8.20
C GLN A 408 -44.74 6.29 -7.44
N GLY A 409 -44.57 5.14 -8.10
CA GLY A 409 -44.16 3.88 -7.45
C GLY A 409 -42.65 3.69 -7.30
N LEU A 410 -41.82 4.21 -8.22
CA LEU A 410 -40.38 3.95 -8.21
C LEU A 410 -39.54 4.94 -7.40
N LEU A 411 -40.03 6.18 -7.20
CA LEU A 411 -39.38 7.17 -6.33
C LEU A 411 -39.55 6.84 -4.84
N ALA A 412 -40.57 6.04 -4.48
CA ALA A 412 -40.73 5.50 -3.14
C ALA A 412 -39.76 4.34 -2.86
N LEU A 413 -39.49 3.48 -3.85
CA LEU A 413 -38.51 2.38 -3.74
C LEU A 413 -37.06 2.88 -3.69
N GLY A 414 -36.75 3.99 -4.38
CA GLY A 414 -35.41 4.62 -4.35
C GLY A 414 -35.06 5.32 -3.03
N ARG A 415 -36.05 5.63 -2.17
CA ARG A 415 -35.82 6.15 -0.80
C ARG A 415 -35.94 5.10 0.30
N GLN A 416 -36.54 3.93 0.01
CA GLN A 416 -36.59 2.81 0.96
C GLN A 416 -35.39 1.85 0.85
N LEU A 417 -34.65 1.84 -0.26
CA LEU A 417 -33.45 0.98 -0.44
C LEU A 417 -32.14 1.56 0.13
N VAL A 418 -32.18 2.72 0.80
CA VAL A 418 -31.08 3.21 1.65
C VAL A 418 -31.28 2.81 3.13
N HIS A 419 -32.39 2.13 3.44
CA HIS A 419 -32.73 1.71 4.81
C HIS A 419 -33.21 0.25 4.93
N VAL A 420 -32.87 -0.61 3.96
CA VAL A 420 -33.11 -2.05 4.06
C VAL A 420 -31.78 -2.78 4.05
N GLN A 421 -31.48 -3.39 5.19
CA GLN A 421 -30.42 -4.39 5.44
C GLN A 421 -28.96 -3.91 5.51
N THR A 422 -28.68 -2.93 6.38
CA THR A 422 -27.37 -2.82 7.06
C THR A 422 -27.41 -3.40 8.48
N GLU A 423 -28.24 -4.41 8.73
CA GLU A 423 -28.39 -5.00 10.08
C GLU A 423 -27.83 -6.42 10.22
N THR A 424 -27.53 -7.14 9.13
CA THR A 424 -27.04 -8.53 9.21
C THR A 424 -25.56 -8.75 8.92
N ASN A 425 -24.79 -7.70 8.60
CA ASN A 425 -23.32 -7.82 8.44
C ASN A 425 -22.53 -6.66 9.07
N ARG A 426 -23.07 -6.07 10.15
CA ARG A 426 -22.40 -5.03 10.95
C ARG A 426 -21.16 -5.55 11.73
N ASN A 427 -20.89 -6.86 11.69
CA ASN A 427 -19.92 -7.53 12.58
C ASN A 427 -18.74 -8.20 11.87
N ARG A 428 -18.02 -7.50 11.00
CA ARG A 428 -16.57 -7.76 10.87
C ARG A 428 -15.80 -6.48 11.12
N VAL A 429 -15.68 -6.12 12.40
CA VAL A 429 -14.93 -4.97 12.93
C VAL A 429 -13.43 -4.97 12.53
N ARG A 430 -12.96 -5.98 11.78
CA ARG A 430 -11.60 -6.13 11.24
C ARG A 430 -11.46 -5.81 9.73
N SER A 431 -12.55 -5.69 8.97
CA SER A 431 -12.49 -5.63 7.49
C SER A 431 -11.70 -4.45 6.93
N CYS A 432 -11.71 -3.28 7.59
CA CYS A 432 -11.01 -2.09 7.12
C CYS A 432 -9.49 -2.27 7.08
N TYR A 433 -8.92 -3.01 8.04
CA TYR A 433 -7.49 -3.30 8.12
C TYR A 433 -7.10 -4.34 7.07
N ASP A 434 -7.84 -5.46 7.03
CA ASP A 434 -7.58 -6.59 6.14
C ASP A 434 -7.62 -6.16 4.67
N GLU A 435 -8.70 -5.51 4.25
CA GLU A 435 -8.88 -5.04 2.87
C GLU A 435 -7.98 -3.85 2.53
N GLY A 436 -7.67 -2.99 3.52
CA GLY A 436 -6.69 -1.92 3.36
C GLY A 436 -5.31 -2.46 3.01
N LYS A 437 -4.87 -3.55 3.66
CA LYS A 437 -3.58 -4.20 3.38
C LYS A 437 -3.58 -4.98 2.06
N ARG A 438 -4.67 -5.68 1.72
CA ARG A 438 -4.84 -6.32 0.39
C ARG A 438 -4.79 -5.30 -0.75
N THR A 439 -5.45 -4.15 -0.56
CA THR A 439 -5.42 -3.04 -1.53
C THR A 439 -4.00 -2.47 -1.65
N ALA A 440 -3.29 -2.28 -0.55
CA ALA A 440 -1.89 -1.83 -0.56
C ALA A 440 -0.95 -2.81 -1.31
N GLU A 441 -1.12 -4.13 -1.15
CA GLU A 441 -0.37 -5.12 -1.96
C GLU A 441 -0.66 -4.96 -3.46
N THR A 442 -1.93 -4.77 -3.81
CA THR A 442 -2.37 -4.58 -5.20
C THR A 442 -1.74 -3.33 -5.81
N LEU A 443 -1.82 -2.18 -5.11
CA LEU A 443 -1.22 -0.92 -5.55
C LEU A 443 0.30 -1.04 -5.72
N THR A 444 0.97 -1.71 -4.78
CA THR A 444 2.42 -1.92 -4.83
C THR A 444 2.82 -2.71 -6.09
N MET A 445 2.11 -3.78 -6.38
CA MET A 445 2.36 -4.58 -7.59
C MET A 445 1.98 -3.85 -8.89
N ASP A 446 0.99 -2.95 -8.84
CA ASP A 446 0.63 -2.13 -9.99
C ASP A 446 1.71 -1.10 -10.33
N TYR A 447 2.28 -0.44 -9.33
CA TYR A 447 3.43 0.46 -9.52
C TYR A 447 4.67 -0.28 -10.05
N HIS A 448 4.88 -1.52 -9.62
CA HIS A 448 5.93 -2.35 -10.20
C HIS A 448 5.71 -2.61 -11.70
N ARG A 449 4.50 -3.05 -12.09
CA ARG A 449 4.19 -3.35 -13.51
C ARG A 449 4.12 -2.10 -14.39
N GLY A 450 3.51 -1.02 -13.90
CA GLY A 450 3.23 0.19 -14.68
C GLY A 450 4.35 1.24 -14.65
N ALA A 451 5.19 1.25 -13.62
CA ALA A 451 6.27 2.23 -13.45
C ALA A 451 7.66 1.61 -13.27
N ASN A 452 7.80 0.28 -13.38
CA ASN A 452 9.04 -0.46 -13.15
C ASN A 452 9.69 -0.16 -11.79
N LEU A 453 8.87 0.15 -10.78
CA LEU A 453 9.34 0.41 -9.44
C LEU A 453 9.84 -0.88 -8.78
N GLU A 454 11.01 -0.84 -8.14
CA GLU A 454 11.47 -1.98 -7.35
C GLU A 454 10.69 -2.09 -6.05
N VAL A 455 9.86 -3.12 -5.94
CA VAL A 455 8.99 -3.31 -4.76
C VAL A 455 9.24 -4.63 -4.05
N ARG A 456 8.98 -4.65 -2.74
CA ARG A 456 9.04 -5.82 -1.86
C ARG A 456 7.80 -5.85 -0.98
N ILE A 457 7.25 -7.02 -0.71
CA ILE A 457 6.06 -7.17 0.13
C ILE A 457 6.36 -8.20 1.23
N ALA A 458 6.31 -7.77 2.49
CA ALA A 458 6.45 -8.65 3.64
C ALA A 458 5.08 -8.93 4.25
N ARG A 459 4.60 -10.18 4.22
CA ARG A 459 3.41 -10.61 4.97
C ARG A 459 3.84 -11.04 6.36
N ILE A 460 3.69 -10.10 7.30
CA ILE A 460 4.21 -10.26 8.67
C ILE A 460 3.21 -11.04 9.52
N PHE A 461 3.71 -12.06 10.23
CA PHE A 461 2.97 -12.82 11.23
C PHE A 461 3.19 -12.22 12.63
N ASN A 462 2.44 -12.75 13.62
CA ASN A 462 2.44 -12.23 14.98
C ASN A 462 3.86 -12.08 15.54
N THR A 463 4.22 -10.83 15.85
CA THR A 463 5.55 -10.46 16.33
C THR A 463 5.45 -9.82 17.72
N TYR A 464 6.39 -10.16 18.60
CA TYR A 464 6.48 -9.68 19.98
C TYR A 464 7.91 -9.27 20.35
N GLY A 465 8.06 -8.45 21.41
CA GLY A 465 9.35 -7.98 21.88
C GLY A 465 9.29 -6.66 22.66
N PRO A 466 10.45 -6.11 23.06
CA PRO A 466 10.57 -4.81 23.72
C PRO A 466 9.94 -3.67 22.89
N ARG A 467 9.46 -2.60 23.54
CA ARG A 467 8.77 -1.44 22.93
C ARG A 467 7.39 -1.73 22.34
N MET A 468 6.90 -2.97 22.41
CA MET A 468 5.50 -3.28 22.12
C MET A 468 4.59 -2.50 23.08
N CYS A 469 3.39 -2.11 22.63
CA CYS A 469 2.44 -1.45 23.52
C CYS A 469 2.03 -2.42 24.65
N ILE A 470 1.94 -1.93 25.89
CA ILE A 470 1.61 -2.77 27.06
C ILE A 470 0.17 -3.28 26.95
N ASP A 471 -0.75 -2.36 26.66
CA ASP A 471 -2.17 -2.65 26.47
C ASP A 471 -2.50 -2.71 24.97
N ASP A 472 -1.66 -3.41 24.20
CA ASP A 472 -1.85 -3.58 22.76
C ASP A 472 -3.10 -4.40 22.42
N GLY A 473 -3.62 -5.20 23.36
CA GLY A 473 -4.77 -6.07 23.14
C GLY A 473 -4.42 -7.41 22.48
N ARG A 474 -3.15 -7.64 22.11
CA ARG A 474 -2.64 -8.95 21.68
C ARG A 474 -2.32 -9.84 22.89
N VAL A 475 -2.41 -11.16 22.70
CA VAL A 475 -2.32 -12.14 23.80
C VAL A 475 -1.01 -12.10 24.58
N VAL A 476 0.15 -11.96 23.91
CA VAL A 476 1.47 -11.93 24.58
C VAL A 476 1.61 -10.72 25.49
N SER A 477 1.24 -9.53 25.01
CA SER A 477 1.29 -8.30 25.82
C SER A 477 0.30 -8.35 26.97
N ASN A 478 -0.92 -8.87 26.74
CA ASN A 478 -1.93 -8.98 27.78
C ASN A 478 -1.50 -9.92 28.91
N PHE A 479 -0.95 -11.10 28.60
CA PHE A 479 -0.46 -12.02 29.64
C PHE A 479 0.70 -11.44 30.43
N VAL A 480 1.67 -10.81 29.75
CA VAL A 480 2.80 -10.17 30.44
C VAL A 480 2.29 -9.02 31.33
N ALA A 481 1.37 -8.20 30.84
CA ALA A 481 0.78 -7.09 31.61
C ALA A 481 -0.03 -7.60 32.81
N GLN A 482 -0.89 -8.62 32.62
CA GLN A 482 -1.67 -9.25 33.69
C GLN A 482 -0.76 -9.82 34.78
N ALA A 483 0.24 -10.61 34.41
CA ALA A 483 1.20 -11.17 35.36
C ALA A 483 1.97 -10.07 36.13
N LEU A 484 2.44 -9.03 35.44
CA LEU A 484 3.13 -7.91 36.10
C LEU A 484 2.20 -7.12 37.04
N ARG A 485 0.92 -6.98 36.70
CA ARG A 485 -0.11 -6.32 37.53
C ARG A 485 -0.67 -7.21 38.64
N LYS A 486 -0.19 -8.46 38.77
CA LYS A 486 -0.72 -9.50 39.68
C LYS A 486 -2.19 -9.83 39.43
N GLU A 487 -2.63 -9.71 38.18
CA GLU A 487 -3.96 -10.11 37.72
C GLU A 487 -3.92 -11.56 37.18
N PRO A 488 -5.05 -12.30 37.21
CA PRO A 488 -5.11 -13.63 36.61
C PRO A 488 -4.85 -13.63 35.10
N LEU A 489 -4.07 -14.59 34.62
CA LEU A 489 -3.85 -14.84 33.20
C LEU A 489 -5.13 -15.37 32.57
N THR A 490 -5.75 -14.58 31.69
CA THR A 490 -7.07 -14.89 31.13
C THR A 490 -6.96 -15.73 29.85
N VAL A 491 -7.18 -17.04 29.94
CA VAL A 491 -7.19 -17.92 28.76
C VAL A 491 -8.63 -18.10 28.27
N TYR A 492 -8.90 -17.74 27.02
CA TYR A 492 -10.21 -17.96 26.41
C TYR A 492 -10.31 -19.38 25.84
N GLY A 493 -11.44 -20.06 26.04
CA GLY A 493 -11.67 -21.44 25.59
C GLY A 493 -10.95 -22.47 26.44
N ASP A 494 -10.49 -23.56 25.81
CA ASP A 494 -9.77 -24.66 26.47
C ASP A 494 -8.24 -24.48 26.50
N GLY A 495 -7.74 -23.38 25.91
CA GLY A 495 -6.32 -23.07 25.83
C GLY A 495 -5.52 -23.88 24.80
N LYS A 496 -6.15 -24.78 24.03
CA LYS A 496 -5.49 -25.64 23.04
C LYS A 496 -5.31 -24.98 21.68
N GLN A 497 -5.92 -23.81 21.46
CA GLN A 497 -5.73 -23.04 20.25
C GLN A 497 -4.26 -22.63 20.09
N THR A 498 -3.73 -22.81 18.88
CA THR A 498 -2.32 -22.56 18.59
C THR A 498 -2.11 -21.22 17.92
N ARG A 499 -0.99 -20.58 18.23
CA ARG A 499 -0.49 -19.38 17.54
C ARG A 499 1.00 -19.52 17.31
N SER A 500 1.46 -18.90 16.23
CA SER A 500 2.87 -18.67 15.95
C SER A 500 3.30 -17.32 16.51
N PHE A 501 4.49 -17.25 17.12
CA PHE A 501 5.06 -16.00 17.64
C PHE A 501 6.51 -15.84 17.19
N GLN A 502 6.79 -14.70 16.56
CA GLN A 502 8.10 -14.31 16.09
C GLN A 502 8.69 -13.23 16.97
N TYR A 503 9.97 -13.33 17.29
CA TYR A 503 10.66 -12.26 18.01
C TYR A 503 11.06 -11.12 17.07
N VAL A 504 10.97 -9.87 17.55
CA VAL A 504 11.13 -8.66 16.71
C VAL A 504 12.45 -8.57 15.97
N SER A 505 13.58 -9.01 16.55
CA SER A 505 14.87 -8.94 15.85
C SER A 505 14.94 -9.89 14.65
N ASP A 506 14.31 -11.07 14.73
CA ASP A 506 14.20 -11.99 13.61
C ASP A 506 13.39 -11.36 12.47
N LEU A 507 12.32 -10.61 12.80
CA LEU A 507 11.53 -9.87 11.81
C LEU A 507 12.34 -8.78 11.13
N VAL A 508 13.05 -7.96 11.91
CA VAL A 508 13.87 -6.87 11.36
C VAL A 508 14.93 -7.41 10.40
N GLU A 509 15.61 -8.51 10.76
CA GLU A 509 16.56 -9.17 9.87
C GLU A 509 15.88 -9.66 8.57
N GLY A 510 14.67 -10.21 8.66
CA GLY A 510 13.89 -10.65 7.50
C GLY A 510 13.50 -9.49 6.58
N LEU A 511 13.07 -8.35 7.16
CA LEU A 511 12.74 -7.14 6.41
C LEU A 511 13.97 -6.57 5.69
N MET A 512 15.12 -6.52 6.37
CA MET A 512 16.37 -6.05 5.78
C MET A 512 16.82 -6.94 4.63
N ARG A 513 16.80 -8.27 4.80
CA ARG A 513 17.14 -9.21 3.72
C ARG A 513 16.20 -9.12 2.54
N LEU A 514 14.90 -9.00 2.80
CA LEU A 514 13.91 -8.85 1.74
C LEU A 514 14.09 -7.54 0.96
N MET A 515 14.40 -6.44 1.65
CA MET A 515 14.72 -5.17 0.99
C MET A 515 15.94 -5.30 0.08
N GLU A 516 17.00 -5.94 0.55
CA GLU A 516 18.25 -6.06 -0.21
C GLU A 516 18.18 -7.09 -1.35
N GLY A 517 17.36 -8.13 -1.19
CA GLY A 517 17.18 -9.19 -2.20
C GLY A 517 16.51 -8.70 -3.49
N GLU A 518 16.56 -9.50 -4.55
CA GLU A 518 16.06 -9.13 -5.90
C GLU A 518 14.61 -9.56 -6.15
N HIS A 519 14.05 -10.39 -5.28
CA HIS A 519 12.77 -11.03 -5.51
C HIS A 519 11.59 -10.08 -5.32
N VAL A 520 10.74 -10.02 -6.34
CA VAL A 520 9.49 -9.27 -6.31
C VAL A 520 8.36 -10.16 -5.78
N GLY A 521 7.40 -9.54 -5.09
CA GLY A 521 6.19 -10.18 -4.60
C GLY A 521 6.18 -10.43 -3.08
N PRO A 522 5.13 -11.11 -2.58
CA PRO A 522 4.95 -11.36 -1.16
C PRO A 522 5.88 -12.44 -0.63
N PHE A 523 6.37 -12.23 0.58
CA PHE A 523 7.11 -13.19 1.40
C PHE A 523 6.49 -13.27 2.79
N ASN A 524 6.21 -14.47 3.27
CA ASN A 524 5.83 -14.69 4.65
C ASN A 524 7.05 -14.51 5.56
N LEU A 525 6.96 -13.57 6.50
CA LEU A 525 7.92 -13.42 7.59
C LEU A 525 7.22 -13.76 8.89
N GLY A 526 7.58 -14.92 9.45
CA GLY A 526 6.90 -15.51 10.58
C GLY A 526 7.72 -16.62 11.25
N ASN A 527 7.29 -17.05 12.43
CA ASN A 527 7.82 -18.25 13.08
C ASN A 527 6.87 -19.44 12.85
N PRO A 528 7.30 -20.53 12.20
CA PRO A 528 6.46 -21.70 12.01
C PRO A 528 6.23 -22.50 13.30
N GLY A 529 7.00 -22.22 14.37
CA GLY A 529 6.79 -22.80 15.70
C GLY A 529 5.45 -22.37 16.29
N GLU A 530 4.58 -23.34 16.55
CA GLU A 530 3.27 -23.14 17.16
C GLU A 530 3.33 -23.37 18.66
N PHE A 531 2.59 -22.53 19.39
CA PHE A 531 2.40 -22.62 20.83
C PHE A 531 0.91 -22.58 21.13
N THR A 532 0.46 -23.45 22.03
CA THR A 532 -0.87 -23.35 22.62
C THR A 532 -0.95 -22.13 23.54
N MET A 533 -2.15 -21.60 23.77
CA MET A 533 -2.32 -20.50 24.72
C MET A 533 -1.97 -20.91 26.15
N LEU A 534 -2.19 -22.18 26.49
CA LEU A 534 -1.77 -22.73 27.78
C LEU A 534 -0.24 -22.80 27.93
N GLU A 535 0.49 -23.22 26.89
CA GLU A 535 1.95 -23.19 26.90
C GLU A 535 2.46 -21.75 27.04
N LEU A 536 1.89 -20.80 26.30
CA LEU A 536 2.26 -19.39 26.42
C LEU A 536 2.02 -18.87 27.85
N ALA A 537 0.85 -19.17 28.45
CA ALA A 537 0.52 -18.77 29.80
C ALA A 537 1.51 -19.34 30.83
N LYS A 538 1.89 -20.62 30.70
CA LYS A 538 2.90 -21.26 31.56
C LYS A 538 4.28 -20.62 31.42
N VAL A 539 4.73 -20.35 30.19
CA VAL A 539 6.02 -19.67 29.98
C VAL A 539 6.02 -18.28 30.61
N VAL A 540 4.90 -17.54 30.54
CA VAL A 540 4.75 -16.24 31.22
C VAL A 540 4.77 -16.41 32.75
N GLN A 541 4.05 -17.40 33.28
CA GLN A 541 4.03 -17.74 34.71
C GLN A 541 5.44 -18.04 35.22
N ASP A 542 6.17 -18.93 34.56
CA ASP A 542 7.54 -19.31 34.92
C ASP A 542 8.53 -18.13 34.84
N THR A 543 8.28 -17.17 33.94
CA THR A 543 9.18 -16.02 33.72
C THR A 543 8.92 -14.87 34.69
N ILE A 544 7.67 -14.65 35.11
CA ILE A 544 7.26 -13.43 35.83
C ILE A 544 6.85 -13.72 37.28
N ASP A 545 5.89 -14.61 37.47
CA ASP A 545 5.34 -14.98 38.77
C ASP A 545 4.84 -16.43 38.73
N PRO A 546 5.60 -17.38 39.31
CA PRO A 546 5.20 -18.80 39.36
C PRO A 546 3.84 -19.04 40.03
N ASN A 547 3.34 -18.10 40.84
CA ASN A 547 2.05 -18.21 41.52
C ASN A 547 0.88 -17.55 40.77
N ALA A 548 1.11 -17.00 39.57
CA ALA A 548 0.07 -16.36 38.78
C ALA A 548 -1.07 -17.36 38.47
N LYS A 549 -2.30 -16.97 38.81
CA LYS A 549 -3.48 -17.81 38.55
C LYS A 549 -3.85 -17.74 37.07
N ILE A 550 -4.19 -18.89 36.47
CA ILE A 550 -4.75 -18.97 35.12
C ILE A 550 -6.27 -19.12 35.24
N GLU A 551 -7.02 -18.20 34.63
CA GLU A 551 -8.48 -18.19 34.63
C GLU A 551 -9.00 -18.50 33.21
N PHE A 552 -9.90 -19.47 33.10
CA PHE A 552 -10.52 -19.83 31.83
C PHE A 552 -11.83 -19.07 31.62
N ARG A 553 -11.98 -18.44 30.45
CA ARG A 553 -13.20 -17.73 30.06
C ARG A 553 -13.82 -18.29 28.77
N PRO A 554 -15.13 -18.13 28.55
CA PRO A 554 -15.77 -18.55 27.30
C PRO A 554 -15.11 -17.92 26.08
N ASN A 555 -14.95 -18.68 25.00
CA ASN A 555 -14.28 -18.18 23.80
C ASN A 555 -15.12 -17.08 23.11
N THR A 556 -14.46 -16.07 22.55
CA THR A 556 -15.11 -15.07 21.71
C THR A 556 -15.35 -15.63 20.31
N GLN A 557 -16.52 -15.38 19.70
CA GLN A 557 -16.91 -15.94 18.39
C GLN A 557 -15.96 -15.59 17.21
N ASP A 558 -15.11 -14.56 17.33
CA ASP A 558 -14.35 -13.99 16.20
C ASP A 558 -12.82 -14.28 16.21
N ASP A 559 -12.32 -15.18 17.06
CA ASP A 559 -10.87 -15.45 17.11
C ASP A 559 -10.47 -16.62 16.17
N PRO A 560 -9.62 -16.39 15.13
CA PRO A 560 -9.31 -17.40 14.13
C PRO A 560 -8.69 -18.65 14.77
N HIS A 561 -9.12 -19.85 14.40
CA HIS A 561 -8.69 -21.03 15.16
C HIS A 561 -7.20 -21.36 15.00
N LYS A 562 -6.58 -21.13 13.83
CA LYS A 562 -5.17 -21.49 13.55
C LYS A 562 -4.50 -20.57 12.53
N ARG A 563 -3.27 -20.11 12.82
CA ARG A 563 -2.41 -19.40 11.86
C ARG A 563 -0.95 -19.83 12.00
N LYS A 564 -0.39 -20.33 10.90
CA LYS A 564 0.97 -20.85 10.81
C LYS A 564 1.59 -20.41 9.47
N PRO A 565 2.68 -19.64 9.51
CA PRO A 565 3.38 -19.25 8.29
C PRO A 565 4.07 -20.46 7.68
N ASP A 566 3.90 -20.65 6.37
CA ASP A 566 4.93 -21.33 5.58
C ASP A 566 6.03 -20.32 5.25
N ILE A 567 7.28 -20.64 5.60
CA ILE A 567 8.45 -19.78 5.36
C ILE A 567 9.46 -20.43 4.40
N GLY A 568 9.07 -21.48 3.66
CA GLY A 568 9.96 -22.17 2.73
C GLY A 568 10.59 -21.21 1.72
N ARG A 569 9.77 -20.31 1.14
CA ARG A 569 10.22 -19.28 0.21
C ARG A 569 11.24 -18.31 0.82
N ALA A 570 11.03 -17.90 2.08
CA ALA A 570 11.96 -16.99 2.76
C ALA A 570 13.28 -17.69 3.12
N LYS A 571 13.24 -18.98 3.46
CA LYS A 571 14.44 -19.80 3.68
C LYS A 571 15.25 -19.96 2.40
N GLU A 572 14.60 -20.36 1.31
CA GLU A 572 15.26 -20.67 0.04
C GLU A 572 15.84 -19.42 -0.63
N LEU A 573 15.07 -18.33 -0.67
CA LEU A 573 15.42 -17.16 -1.48
C LEU A 573 16.10 -16.03 -0.68
N LEU A 574 15.88 -15.95 0.64
CA LEU A 574 16.50 -14.93 1.50
C LEU A 574 17.54 -15.51 2.46
N GLY A 575 17.68 -16.84 2.52
CA GLY A 575 18.49 -17.52 3.54
C GLY A 575 18.04 -17.20 4.97
N TRP A 576 16.76 -16.84 5.14
CA TRP A 576 16.23 -16.29 6.39
C TRP A 576 15.35 -17.31 7.10
N GLU A 577 15.55 -17.43 8.41
CA GLU A 577 14.67 -18.14 9.33
C GLU A 577 14.78 -17.54 10.74
N PRO A 578 13.72 -17.61 11.56
CA PRO A 578 13.74 -17.12 12.93
C PRO A 578 14.66 -17.97 13.81
N LYS A 579 15.44 -17.32 14.66
CA LYS A 579 16.45 -17.96 15.52
C LYS A 579 16.12 -17.88 17.00
N ILE A 580 15.28 -16.94 17.41
CA ILE A 580 15.03 -16.67 18.82
C ILE A 580 13.76 -17.42 19.27
N PRO A 581 13.89 -18.47 20.10
CA PRO A 581 12.74 -19.18 20.64
C PRO A 581 12.01 -18.33 21.69
N LEU A 582 10.72 -18.65 21.90
CA LEU A 582 9.84 -17.90 22.78
C LEU A 582 10.41 -17.67 24.19
N HIS A 583 10.94 -18.75 24.81
CA HIS A 583 11.51 -18.72 26.16
C HIS A 583 12.76 -17.84 26.29
N LYS A 584 13.46 -17.51 25.19
CA LYS A 584 14.60 -16.57 25.20
C LYS A 584 14.16 -15.13 24.93
N GLY A 585 13.20 -14.95 24.01
CA GLY A 585 12.72 -13.61 23.66
C GLY A 585 11.78 -12.99 24.70
N LEU A 586 10.99 -13.80 25.40
CA LEU A 586 9.99 -13.32 26.36
C LEU A 586 10.63 -12.59 27.56
N PRO A 587 11.69 -13.09 28.21
CA PRO A 587 12.35 -12.37 29.30
C PRO A 587 12.79 -10.94 28.91
N LEU A 588 13.27 -10.74 27.68
CA LEU A 588 13.68 -9.42 27.19
C LEU A 588 12.50 -8.44 27.10
N MET A 589 11.34 -8.93 26.66
CA MET A 589 10.10 -8.14 26.65
C MET A 589 9.62 -7.83 28.08
N VAL A 590 9.73 -8.79 28.99
CA VAL A 590 9.37 -8.62 30.42
C VAL A 590 10.23 -7.54 31.07
N THR A 591 11.54 -7.54 30.82
CA THR A 591 12.45 -6.50 31.34
C THR A 591 12.04 -5.10 30.87
N ASP A 592 11.72 -4.94 29.57
CA ASP A 592 11.20 -3.68 29.02
C ASP A 592 9.89 -3.25 29.69
N PHE A 593 8.93 -4.17 29.82
CA PHE A 593 7.62 -3.88 30.42
C PHE A 593 7.75 -3.52 31.89
N ARG A 594 8.57 -4.26 32.65
CA ARG A 594 8.83 -3.98 34.07
C ARG A 594 9.41 -2.57 34.25
N LYS A 595 10.42 -2.20 33.44
CA LYS A 595 10.99 -0.85 33.46
C LYS A 595 9.96 0.24 33.16
N ARG A 596 9.07 0.00 32.19
CA ARG A 596 8.05 0.98 31.77
C ARG A 596 6.86 1.09 32.73
N ILE A 597 6.54 0.04 33.48
CA ILE A 597 5.43 0.02 34.44
C ILE A 597 5.89 0.53 35.81
N PHE A 598 7.05 0.08 36.29
CA PHE A 598 7.51 0.35 37.66
C PHE A 598 8.66 1.36 37.77
N GLY A 599 9.23 1.80 36.64
CA GLY A 599 10.45 2.62 36.61
C GLY A 599 11.72 1.80 36.87
N ASP A 600 12.88 2.46 36.87
CA ASP A 600 14.13 1.88 37.36
C ASP A 600 14.07 1.79 38.90
N GLN A 601 13.36 0.79 39.42
CA GLN A 601 13.63 0.35 40.78
C GLN A 601 14.87 -0.54 40.73
N ASP A 602 16.02 0.09 40.93
CA ASP A 602 17.27 -0.62 41.19
C ASP A 602 17.03 -1.66 42.28
N SER A 603 17.49 -2.88 41.99
CA SER A 603 17.56 -4.02 42.90
C SER A 603 18.61 -3.82 44.00
N THR A 604 18.63 -2.65 44.65
CA THR A 604 19.54 -2.26 45.73
C THR A 604 18.80 -2.09 47.06
N ALA A 605 17.89 -3.00 47.38
CA ALA A 605 17.21 -3.00 48.68
C ALA A 605 16.92 -4.41 49.19
N THR A 606 17.89 -5.33 49.19
CA THR A 606 17.82 -6.53 50.04
C THR A 606 19.18 -7.18 50.34
N THR A 607 20.19 -6.42 50.81
CA THR A 607 21.35 -7.05 51.50
C THR A 607 22.05 -6.10 52.48
N THR A 608 21.34 -5.51 53.44
CA THR A 608 21.96 -5.02 54.69
C THR A 608 20.90 -4.96 55.78
N GLY A 609 20.73 -6.09 56.46
CA GLY A 609 19.99 -6.21 57.72
C GLY A 609 20.74 -7.17 58.64
N GLY A 610 22.04 -6.91 58.81
CA GLY A 610 22.88 -7.58 59.81
C GLY A 610 22.60 -6.97 61.18
N GLN A 611 22.30 -7.86 62.12
CA GLN A 611 22.12 -7.63 63.55
C GLN A 611 23.06 -6.57 64.15
N GLN A 612 22.48 -5.62 64.88
CA GLN A 612 23.06 -5.02 66.10
C GLN A 612 21.89 -4.43 66.91
N GLY A 613 21.77 -4.86 68.17
CA GLY A 613 20.73 -4.46 69.12
C GLY A 613 20.31 -5.63 69.99
#